data_AF-A0A822EIZ2-F1
#
_entry.id   AF-A0A822EIZ2-F1
#
_cell.length_a   1.000
_cell.length_b   1.000
_cell.length_c   1.000
_cell.angle_alpha   90.00
_cell.angle_beta   90.00
_cell.angle_gamma   90.00
#
_symmetry.space_group_name_H-M   'P 1'
#
loop_
_entity.id
_entity.type
_entity.pdbx_description
1 polymer ?
#
loop_
_entity_poly.entity_id
_entity_poly.type
_entity_poly.pdbx_seq_one_letter_code
_entity_poly.pdbx_strand_id
1 'polypeptide(L)'
;NSEKGKKNISYNDDCGISLQTNINYSLGSSNAIPDAWPWIASLRQKIPGKEAIHFCGGSIISPRLVLTAAHCFHNITISTDPNYARRIGEVHIGQLGLNEQGHRIAEWIKVIIPEKFLPFRPHDYS
;
A
#
# COMPACT_ATOMS: atom_id res chain seq x y z
N ASN A 1 -19.44 33.69 14.32
CA ASN A 1 -19.58 32.26 14.67
C ASN A 1 -19.39 31.41 13.44
N SER A 2 -18.31 30.62 13.42
CA SER A 2 -17.81 29.87 12.26
C SER A 2 -18.16 28.39 12.41
N GLU A 3 -19.07 27.87 11.59
CA GLU A 3 -19.21 26.43 11.33
C GLU A 3 -18.84 26.18 9.88
N LYS A 4 -17.55 25.90 9.62
CA LYS A 4 -17.08 25.43 8.31
C LYS A 4 -17.40 23.94 8.17
N GLY A 5 -18.01 23.61 7.03
CA GLY A 5 -18.59 22.31 6.72
C GLY A 5 -17.65 21.12 6.90
N LYS A 6 -18.07 20.20 7.77
CA LYS A 6 -17.58 18.82 7.77
C LYS A 6 -18.14 18.15 6.53
N LYS A 7 -17.30 17.84 5.54
CA LYS A 7 -17.67 16.91 4.47
C LYS A 7 -17.93 15.55 5.13
N ASN A 8 -19.16 15.05 5.06
CA ASN A 8 -19.49 13.70 5.48
C ASN A 8 -18.76 12.72 4.55
N ILE A 9 -17.63 12.20 5.00
CA ILE A 9 -16.95 11.09 4.35
C ILE A 9 -17.81 9.86 4.67
N SER A 10 -18.57 9.37 3.69
CA SER A 10 -19.21 8.06 3.81
C SER A 10 -18.11 7.01 3.84
N TYR A 11 -17.83 6.48 5.03
CA TYR A 11 -16.99 5.30 5.15
C TYR A 11 -17.78 4.11 4.62
N ASN A 12 -17.20 3.34 3.70
CA ASN A 12 -17.79 2.07 3.31
C ASN A 12 -17.44 1.07 4.42
N ASP A 13 -18.44 0.49 5.08
CA ASP A 13 -18.23 -0.40 6.24
C ASP A 13 -17.65 -1.78 5.86
N ASP A 14 -17.44 -2.04 4.56
CA ASP A 14 -16.88 -3.27 4.01
C ASP A 14 -15.33 -3.31 4.07
N CYS A 15 -14.74 -3.10 5.24
CA CYS A 15 -13.29 -3.21 5.45
C CYS A 15 -12.91 -4.45 6.28
N GLY A 16 -11.70 -4.99 6.08
CA GLY A 16 -11.17 -6.09 6.90
C GLY A 16 -11.80 -7.47 6.65
N ILE A 17 -12.59 -7.63 5.59
CA ILE A 17 -13.22 -8.90 5.22
C ILE A 17 -12.25 -9.77 4.41
N SER A 18 -11.79 -10.88 4.99
CA SER A 18 -10.99 -11.88 4.29
C SER A 18 -11.87 -12.74 3.39
N LEU A 19 -11.37 -13.09 2.19
CA LEU A 19 -12.05 -14.03 1.29
C LEU A 19 -11.75 -15.51 1.63
N GLN A 20 -11.03 -15.77 2.73
CA GLN A 20 -10.78 -17.14 3.20
C GLN A 20 -12.03 -17.69 3.89
N THR A 21 -12.90 -18.34 3.12
CA THR A 21 -14.17 -18.90 3.61
C THR A 21 -14.04 -20.24 4.34
N ASN A 22 -12.87 -20.89 4.28
CA ASN A 22 -12.56 -22.12 5.01
C ASN A 22 -11.20 -22.00 5.73
N ILE A 23 -11.24 -21.67 7.03
CA ILE A 23 -10.07 -21.69 7.93
C ILE A 23 -9.79 -23.12 8.42
N ASN A 24 -9.41 -24.00 7.50
CA ASN A 24 -8.58 -25.13 7.89
C ASN A 24 -7.15 -24.59 7.97
N TYR A 25 -6.73 -24.18 9.16
CA TYR A 25 -5.33 -23.86 9.42
C TYR A 25 -4.51 -25.13 9.18
N SER A 26 -3.96 -25.28 7.98
CA SER A 26 -2.85 -26.20 7.76
C SER A 26 -1.68 -25.68 8.58
N LEU A 27 -1.50 -26.24 9.77
CA LEU A 27 -0.34 -26.07 10.63
C LEU A 27 0.88 -26.63 9.88
N GLY A 28 1.45 -25.81 8.99
CA GLY A 28 2.53 -26.21 8.09
C GLY A 28 2.53 -25.31 6.86
N SER A 29 3.25 -24.19 6.96
CA SER A 29 3.57 -23.23 5.89
C SER A 29 3.15 -23.65 4.47
N SER A 30 2.03 -23.10 4.00
CA SER A 30 1.65 -23.08 2.59
C SER A 30 1.51 -21.63 2.15
N ASN A 31 1.76 -21.37 0.87
CA ASN A 31 1.63 -20.03 0.29
C ASN A 31 0.26 -19.44 0.63
N ALA A 32 0.20 -18.12 0.88
CA ALA A 32 -1.07 -17.44 1.09
C ALA A 32 -2.02 -17.74 -0.07
N ILE A 33 -3.29 -18.04 0.25
CA ILE A 33 -4.32 -18.20 -0.77
C ILE A 33 -4.42 -16.86 -1.50
N PRO A 34 -4.29 -16.84 -2.84
CA PRO A 34 -4.48 -15.64 -3.62
C PRO A 34 -5.74 -14.86 -3.21
N ASP A 35 -5.61 -13.54 -3.12
CA ASP A 35 -6.68 -12.57 -2.79
C ASP A 35 -7.38 -12.69 -1.45
N ALA A 36 -7.11 -13.71 -0.63
CA ALA A 36 -7.86 -13.85 0.62
C ALA A 36 -7.56 -12.73 1.64
N TRP A 37 -6.59 -11.86 1.36
CA TRP A 37 -6.29 -10.63 2.08
C TRP A 37 -6.33 -9.48 1.07
N PRO A 38 -7.53 -9.04 0.66
CA PRO A 38 -7.70 -8.14 -0.49
C PRO A 38 -7.09 -6.75 -0.28
N TRP A 39 -6.74 -6.40 0.97
CA TRP A 39 -6.06 -5.15 1.29
C TRP A 39 -4.53 -5.21 1.12
N ILE A 40 -3.92 -6.38 0.83
CA ILE A 40 -2.47 -6.47 0.69
C ILE A 40 -2.02 -5.77 -0.59
N ALA A 41 -1.12 -4.80 -0.42
CA ALA A 41 -0.50 -4.06 -1.51
C ALA A 41 1.02 -4.32 -1.56
N SER A 42 1.55 -4.49 -2.77
CA SER A 42 2.98 -4.59 -3.05
C SER A 42 3.46 -3.26 -3.59
N LEU A 43 4.32 -2.56 -2.85
CA LEU A 43 4.96 -1.33 -3.30
C LEU A 43 6.20 -1.69 -4.10
N ARG A 44 6.30 -1.16 -5.32
CA ARG A 44 7.38 -1.47 -6.24
C ARG A 44 8.06 -0.21 -6.78
N GLN A 45 9.36 -0.35 -7.05
CA GLN A 45 10.20 0.67 -7.64
C GLN A 45 10.42 0.36 -9.12
N LYS A 46 10.00 1.27 -10.00
CA LYS A 46 10.30 1.27 -11.43
C LYS A 46 11.77 1.53 -11.66
N ILE A 47 12.41 0.65 -12.43
CA ILE A 47 13.80 0.79 -12.85
C ILE A 47 13.82 0.83 -14.39
N PRO A 48 14.42 1.86 -15.01
CA PRO A 48 14.48 1.95 -16.46
C PRO A 48 15.06 0.67 -17.09
N GLY A 49 14.33 0.09 -18.04
CA GLY A 49 14.74 -1.13 -18.74
C GLY A 49 14.63 -2.44 -17.93
N LYS A 50 13.99 -2.42 -16.75
CA LYS A 50 13.75 -3.62 -15.93
C LYS A 50 12.32 -3.66 -15.40
N GLU A 51 11.90 -4.84 -14.96
CA GLU A 51 10.65 -4.99 -14.20
C GLU A 51 10.73 -4.22 -12.87
N ALA A 52 9.58 -3.73 -12.40
CA ALA A 52 9.52 -3.03 -11.14
C ALA A 52 9.79 -3.99 -9.97
N ILE A 53 10.67 -3.56 -9.06
CA ILE A 53 11.14 -4.39 -7.95
C ILE A 53 10.33 -4.09 -6.70
N HIS A 54 9.80 -5.13 -6.06
CA HIS A 54 9.14 -5.00 -4.76
C HIS A 54 10.14 -4.56 -3.68
N PHE A 55 9.78 -3.53 -2.91
CA PHE A 55 10.64 -3.03 -1.82
C PHE A 55 9.92 -2.92 -0.47
N CYS A 56 8.59 -2.81 -0.45
CA CYS A 56 7.81 -2.74 0.78
C CYS A 56 6.37 -3.23 0.58
N GLY A 57 5.73 -3.66 1.68
CA GLY A 57 4.29 -3.93 1.73
C GLY A 57 3.45 -2.70 2.07
N GLY A 58 2.15 -2.78 1.87
CA GLY A 58 1.17 -1.80 2.31
C GLY A 58 -0.22 -2.40 2.49
N SER A 59 -1.13 -1.61 3.06
CA SER A 59 -2.53 -1.98 3.26
C SER A 59 -3.45 -0.95 2.60
N ILE A 60 -4.40 -1.41 1.78
CA ILE A 60 -5.44 -0.57 1.21
C ILE A 60 -6.42 -0.19 2.31
N ILE A 61 -6.46 1.08 2.68
CA ILE A 61 -7.35 1.60 3.74
C ILE A 61 -8.54 2.38 3.17
N SER A 62 -8.49 2.72 1.88
CA SER A 62 -9.61 3.29 1.13
C SER A 62 -9.39 3.06 -0.38
N PRO A 63 -10.38 3.30 -1.25
CA PRO A 63 -10.24 3.09 -2.70
C PRO A 63 -9.07 3.83 -3.38
N ARG A 64 -8.47 4.81 -2.71
CA ARG A 64 -7.36 5.64 -3.23
C ARG A 64 -6.20 5.81 -2.26
N LEU A 65 -6.18 5.08 -1.14
CA LEU A 65 -5.14 5.22 -0.12
C LEU A 65 -4.55 3.86 0.26
N VAL A 66 -3.24 3.80 0.24
CA VAL A 66 -2.44 2.70 0.79
C VAL A 66 -1.66 3.24 1.97
N LEU A 67 -1.79 2.56 3.11
CA LEU A 67 -1.00 2.80 4.30
C LEU A 67 0.24 1.90 4.29
N THR A 68 1.38 2.45 4.69
CA THR A 68 2.66 1.73 4.79
C THR A 68 3.56 2.41 5.81
N ALA A 69 4.69 1.79 6.15
CA ALA A 69 5.64 2.35 7.09
C ALA A 69 6.41 3.51 6.47
N ALA A 70 6.64 4.56 7.24
CA ALA A 70 7.40 5.72 6.77
C ALA A 70 8.85 5.38 6.38
N HIS A 71 9.48 4.41 7.06
CA HIS A 71 10.83 3.97 6.75
C HIS A 71 10.98 3.37 5.35
N CYS A 72 9.90 2.88 4.73
CA CYS A 72 9.90 2.40 3.35
C CYS A 72 10.37 3.47 2.36
N PHE A 73 10.20 4.75 2.71
CA PHE A 73 10.57 5.89 1.89
C PHE A 73 11.78 6.67 2.42
N HIS A 74 12.40 6.24 3.52
CA HIS A 74 13.50 6.98 4.14
C HIS A 74 14.65 7.27 3.16
N ASN A 75 15.07 6.25 2.40
CA ASN A 75 16.14 6.39 1.41
C ASN A 75 15.67 7.08 0.11
N ILE A 76 14.37 7.11 -0.15
CA ILE A 76 13.76 7.77 -1.32
C ILE A 76 13.67 9.28 -1.08
N THR A 77 13.47 9.71 0.18
CA THR A 77 13.43 11.13 0.57
C THR A 77 14.78 11.85 0.59
N ILE A 78 15.89 11.12 0.45
CA ILE A 78 17.24 11.70 0.34
C ILE A 78 17.50 12.25 -1.09
N SER A 79 16.61 11.95 -2.04
CA SER A 79 16.68 12.52 -3.38
C SER A 79 16.39 14.02 -3.37
N THR A 80 17.19 14.79 -4.10
CA THR A 80 16.99 16.24 -4.29
C THR A 80 15.82 16.57 -5.22
N ASP A 81 15.25 15.57 -5.92
CA ASP A 81 14.07 15.73 -6.74
C ASP A 81 12.79 15.49 -5.90
N PRO A 82 11.95 16.52 -5.65
CA PRO A 82 10.72 16.39 -4.88
C PRO A 82 9.68 15.48 -5.55
N ASN A 83 9.86 15.15 -6.83
CA ASN A 83 9.02 14.22 -7.58
C ASN A 83 9.63 12.82 -7.69
N TYR A 84 10.79 12.56 -7.08
CA TYR A 84 11.51 11.30 -7.25
C TYR A 84 10.64 10.11 -6.88
N ALA A 85 10.04 10.12 -5.68
CA ALA A 85 9.12 9.09 -5.22
C ALA A 85 7.98 8.87 -6.23
N ARG A 86 7.34 9.95 -6.71
CA ARG A 86 6.25 9.88 -7.70
C ARG A 86 6.69 9.22 -9.01
N ARG A 87 7.90 9.50 -9.48
CA ARG A 87 8.40 8.99 -10.77
C ARG A 87 8.71 7.50 -10.75
N ILE A 88 9.20 7.00 -9.61
CA ILE A 88 9.71 5.64 -9.49
C ILE A 88 8.70 4.66 -8.90
N GLY A 89 7.52 5.12 -8.50
CA GLY A 89 6.61 4.35 -7.67
C GLY A 89 5.42 3.74 -8.36
N GLU A 90 5.13 2.49 -8.05
CA GLU A 90 3.85 1.86 -8.37
C GLU A 90 3.37 0.91 -7.27
N VAL A 91 2.07 0.73 -7.19
CA VAL A 91 1.36 -0.15 -6.26
C VAL A 91 0.74 -1.27 -7.06
N HIS A 92 1.06 -2.51 -6.67
CA HIS A 92 0.51 -3.73 -7.24
C HIS A 92 -0.46 -4.34 -6.23
N ILE A 93 -1.68 -4.61 -6.67
CA ILE A 93 -2.73 -5.25 -5.85
C ILE A 93 -3.10 -6.56 -6.56
N GLY A 94 -3.06 -7.65 -5.79
CA GLY A 94 -3.46 -8.97 -6.27
C GLY A 94 -4.96 -9.01 -6.56
N GLN A 95 -5.31 -9.54 -7.74
CA GLN A 95 -6.68 -9.93 -8.06
C GLN A 95 -6.62 -11.16 -8.98
N LEU A 96 -6.56 -12.36 -8.39
CA LEU A 96 -6.61 -13.64 -9.08
C LEU A 96 -8.02 -14.25 -9.04
N GLY A 97 -8.86 -13.70 -9.93
CA GLY A 97 -9.92 -14.43 -10.65
C GLY A 97 -9.75 -14.35 -12.18
N LEU A 98 -8.67 -13.69 -12.61
CA LEU A 98 -8.18 -13.63 -13.97
C LEU A 98 -6.74 -14.13 -13.88
N ASN A 99 -6.25 -14.78 -14.93
CA ASN A 99 -4.83 -14.98 -15.25
C ASN A 99 -3.93 -13.77 -14.87
N GLU A 100 -2.60 -13.90 -14.90
CA GLU A 100 -1.60 -12.89 -14.45
C GLU A 100 -1.89 -11.41 -14.84
N GLN A 101 -2.77 -11.19 -15.80
CA GLN A 101 -3.43 -9.94 -16.21
C GLN A 101 -4.40 -9.30 -15.18
N GLY A 102 -4.76 -9.96 -14.07
CA GLY A 102 -5.67 -9.41 -13.05
C GLY A 102 -5.05 -8.35 -12.13
N HIS A 103 -3.73 -8.16 -12.16
CA HIS A 103 -3.04 -7.19 -11.32
C HIS A 103 -3.53 -5.76 -11.57
N ARG A 104 -4.04 -5.12 -10.51
CA ARG A 104 -4.31 -3.68 -10.55
C ARG A 104 -3.00 -2.96 -10.22
N ILE A 105 -2.43 -2.32 -11.24
CA ILE A 105 -1.26 -1.45 -11.11
C ILE A 105 -1.74 -0.01 -11.03
N ALA A 106 -1.30 0.71 -10.00
CA ALA A 106 -1.58 2.13 -9.85
C ALA A 106 -0.29 2.89 -9.52
N GLU A 107 -0.07 4.02 -10.18
CA GLU A 107 0.97 4.97 -9.78
C GLU A 107 0.48 5.78 -8.58
N TRP A 108 1.32 5.96 -7.55
CA TRP A 108 0.97 6.89 -6.47
C TRP A 108 1.15 8.34 -6.95
N ILE A 109 0.27 9.22 -6.48
CA ILE A 109 0.32 10.64 -6.83
C ILE A 109 1.14 11.42 -5.79
N LYS A 110 1.05 11.01 -4.53
CA LYS A 110 1.70 11.66 -3.39
C LYS A 110 2.05 10.63 -2.31
N VAL A 111 3.26 10.74 -1.76
CA VAL A 111 3.65 10.06 -0.52
C VAL A 111 3.54 11.08 0.60
N ILE A 112 2.85 10.74 1.69
CA ILE A 112 2.71 11.58 2.87
C ILE A 112 3.48 10.90 3.99
N ILE A 113 4.56 11.55 4.45
CA ILE A 113 5.34 11.08 5.58
C ILE A 113 5.01 11.95 6.79
N PRO A 114 4.70 11.37 7.95
CA PRO A 114 4.33 12.13 9.13
C PRO A 114 5.50 13.01 9.63
N GLU A 115 5.22 14.25 10.04
CA GLU A 115 6.26 15.19 10.50
C GLU A 115 7.04 14.71 11.74
N LYS A 116 6.43 13.82 12.54
CA LYS A 116 7.05 13.23 13.73
C LYS A 116 7.84 11.96 13.44
N PHE A 117 7.89 11.51 12.18
CA PHE A 117 8.70 10.36 11.81
C PHE A 117 10.19 10.68 12.02
N LEU A 118 10.83 9.89 12.87
CA LEU A 118 12.26 9.98 13.14
C LEU A 118 12.89 8.67 12.63
N PRO A 119 13.72 8.69 11.59
CA PRO A 119 14.23 7.48 10.93
C PRO A 119 15.14 6.60 11.81
N PHE A 120 15.50 7.08 13.01
CA PHE A 120 16.32 6.37 13.98
C PHE A 120 15.56 6.05 15.29
N ARG A 121 14.23 6.20 15.34
CA ARG A 121 13.41 5.81 16.50
C ARG A 121 12.20 4.96 16.08
N PRO A 122 11.76 3.99 16.90
CA PRO A 122 10.79 2.95 16.53
C PRO A 122 9.31 3.39 16.45
N HIS A 123 9.00 4.60 15.95
CA HIS A 123 7.62 5.07 15.74
C HIS A 123 7.34 5.23 14.25
N ASP A 124 7.22 4.09 13.55
CA ASP A 124 7.20 4.00 12.09
C ASP A 124 5.81 3.98 11.45
N TYR A 125 4.76 4.19 12.24
CA TYR A 125 3.38 4.25 11.78
C TYR A 125 2.67 5.51 12.32
N SER A 126 1.98 6.24 11.42
CA SER A 126 0.89 7.17 11.79
C SER A 126 -0.19 7.15 10.73
#